data_AF-A0A9N8EVF6-F1
#
_entry.id   AF-A0A9N8EVF6-F1
#
_cell.length_a   1.000
_cell.length_b   1.000
_cell.length_c   1.000
_cell.angle_alpha   90.00
_cell.angle_beta   90.00
_cell.angle_gamma   90.00
#
_symmetry.space_group_name_H-M   'P 1'
#
loop_
_entity.id
_entity.type
_entity.pdbx_description
1 polymer ?
#
loop_
_entity_poly.entity_id
_entity_poly.type
_entity_poly.pdbx_seq_one_letter_code
_entity_poly.pdbx_strand_id
1 'polypeptide(L)'
;MAAEAFNARQFLAFGMDILGVERWEFLKETSVIERFTNAYGAKPITCEQMWTDLISMGEVNKKSKPMHLFIALRFLYKNDTELDLMSFFKIGSDNTIRKWCWSYVKKIQKLLKGKMLTWEEADDGMIFFLTVDGTHCPIEEPRPFSKIWSSHKFGGDAALNY
;
A
#
# COMPACT_ATOMS: atom_id res chain seq x y z
N MET A 1 22.16 7.98 -18.00
CA MET A 1 21.07 8.89 -18.40
C MET A 1 19.88 8.69 -17.46
N ALA A 2 19.43 9.75 -16.79
CA ALA A 2 18.52 9.71 -15.64
C ALA A 2 17.10 9.21 -15.97
N ALA A 3 16.44 8.63 -14.97
CA ALA A 3 15.01 8.29 -15.01
C ALA A 3 14.15 9.56 -14.82
N GLU A 4 12.94 9.55 -15.38
CA GLU A 4 12.01 10.68 -15.29
C GLU A 4 11.35 10.73 -13.90
N ALA A 5 11.43 11.90 -13.26
CA ALA A 5 10.74 12.17 -12.01
C ALA A 5 9.24 12.37 -12.27
N PHE A 6 8.40 11.83 -11.39
CA PHE A 6 6.94 11.96 -11.45
C PHE A 6 6.45 12.60 -10.15
N ASN A 7 5.64 13.65 -10.26
CA ASN A 7 5.02 14.30 -9.11
C ASN A 7 3.68 13.65 -8.74
N ALA A 8 3.14 13.96 -7.55
CA ALA A 8 1.88 13.39 -7.06
C ALA A 8 0.70 13.56 -8.04
N ARG A 9 0.58 14.73 -8.72
CA ARG A 9 -0.50 14.98 -9.67
C ARG A 9 -0.38 14.09 -10.92
N GLN A 10 0.83 13.87 -11.41
CA GLN A 10 1.10 12.96 -12.53
C GLN A 10 0.79 11.51 -12.14
N PHE A 11 1.15 11.08 -10.92
CA PHE A 11 0.76 9.77 -10.40
C PHE A 11 -0.76 9.61 -10.31
N LEU A 12 -1.45 10.62 -9.77
CA LEU A 12 -2.91 10.62 -9.68
C LEU A 12 -3.56 10.50 -11.06
N ALA A 13 -3.16 11.35 -12.01
CA ALA A 13 -3.67 11.35 -13.38
C ALA A 13 -3.45 9.99 -14.06
N PHE A 14 -2.24 9.44 -13.96
CA PHE A 14 -1.89 8.15 -14.55
C PHE A 14 -2.67 6.98 -13.92
N GLY A 15 -2.91 7.01 -12.62
CA GLY A 15 -3.73 6.00 -11.94
C GLY A 15 -5.22 6.10 -12.30
N MET A 16 -5.76 7.32 -12.41
CA MET A 16 -7.15 7.52 -12.84
C MET A 16 -7.38 7.04 -14.29
N ASP A 17 -6.39 7.23 -15.17
CA ASP A 17 -6.43 6.75 -16.55
C ASP A 17 -6.49 5.21 -16.61
N ILE A 18 -5.66 4.52 -15.81
CA ILE A 18 -5.71 3.06 -15.69
C ILE A 18 -7.09 2.59 -15.18
N LEU A 19 -7.66 3.29 -14.20
CA LEU A 19 -9.00 3.01 -13.68
C LEU A 19 -10.12 3.33 -14.68
N GLY A 20 -9.84 4.01 -15.80
CA GLY A 20 -10.85 4.45 -16.75
C GLY A 20 -11.80 5.52 -16.19
N VAL A 21 -11.37 6.28 -15.18
CA VAL A 21 -12.18 7.36 -14.61
C VAL A 21 -11.98 8.63 -15.44
N GLU A 22 -12.89 8.88 -16.36
CA GLU A 22 -12.90 10.11 -17.14
C GLU A 22 -13.30 11.33 -16.28
N ARG A 23 -12.82 12.52 -16.67
CA ARG A 23 -13.22 13.80 -16.05
C ARG A 23 -13.03 13.84 -14.52
N TRP A 24 -12.07 13.08 -14.01
CA TRP A 24 -11.76 13.01 -12.57
C TRP A 24 -11.40 14.38 -11.97
N GLU A 25 -10.91 15.33 -12.78
CA GLU A 25 -10.59 16.70 -12.35
C GLU A 25 -11.82 17.51 -11.90
N PHE A 26 -13.03 17.12 -12.34
CA PHE A 26 -14.27 17.78 -11.90
C PHE A 26 -14.87 17.16 -10.64
N LEU A 27 -14.31 16.03 -10.17
CA LEU A 27 -14.75 15.37 -8.96
C LEU A 27 -14.10 16.03 -7.74
N LYS A 28 -14.75 15.88 -6.58
CA LYS A 28 -14.18 16.33 -5.31
C LYS A 28 -12.84 15.62 -5.07
N GLU A 29 -11.79 16.39 -4.79
CA GLU A 29 -10.42 15.88 -4.61
C GLU A 29 -10.34 14.70 -3.64
N THR A 30 -11.04 14.78 -2.50
CA THR A 30 -11.08 13.69 -1.50
C THR A 30 -11.56 12.37 -2.11
N SER A 31 -12.61 12.43 -2.95
CA SER A 31 -13.17 11.24 -3.59
C SER A 31 -12.22 10.66 -4.63
N VAL A 32 -11.49 11.51 -5.36
CA VAL A 32 -10.48 11.06 -6.33
C VAL A 32 -9.33 10.36 -5.61
N ILE A 33 -8.83 10.96 -4.52
CA ILE A 33 -7.76 10.37 -3.71
C ILE A 33 -8.22 9.06 -3.07
N GLU A 34 -9.45 8.98 -2.57
CA GLU A 34 -10.01 7.73 -2.03
C GLU A 34 -10.10 6.64 -3.10
N ARG A 35 -10.58 6.96 -4.31
CA ARG A 35 -10.62 6.02 -5.44
C ARG A 35 -9.22 5.52 -5.79
N PHE A 36 -8.25 6.42 -5.87
CA PHE A 36 -6.85 6.07 -6.11
C PHE A 36 -6.32 5.13 -5.02
N THR A 37 -6.51 5.52 -3.76
CA THR A 37 -5.98 4.79 -2.60
C THR A 37 -6.62 3.40 -2.49
N ASN A 38 -7.92 3.28 -2.74
CA ASN A 38 -8.62 1.99 -2.75
C ASN A 38 -8.18 1.07 -3.89
N ALA A 39 -7.66 1.63 -4.98
CA ALA A 39 -7.18 0.87 -6.13
C ALA A 39 -5.74 0.36 -5.96
N TYR A 40 -4.87 1.16 -5.35
CA TYR A 40 -3.42 0.90 -5.30
C TYR A 40 -2.85 0.71 -3.89
N GLY A 41 -3.61 1.02 -2.83
CA GLY A 41 -3.18 0.91 -1.44
C GLY A 41 -2.26 2.03 -0.93
N ALA A 42 -1.95 3.02 -1.78
CA ALA A 42 -1.10 4.15 -1.43
C ALA A 42 -1.69 5.46 -1.95
N LYS A 43 -1.40 6.57 -1.27
CA LYS A 43 -1.76 7.91 -1.75
C LYS A 43 -0.82 8.35 -2.89
N PRO A 44 -1.25 9.25 -3.79
CA PRO A 44 -0.38 9.74 -4.88
C PRO A 44 0.93 10.36 -4.39
N ILE A 45 0.87 11.09 -3.27
CA ILE A 45 2.07 11.69 -2.64
C ILE A 45 3.05 10.63 -2.11
N THR A 46 2.55 9.52 -1.60
CA THR A 46 3.38 8.38 -1.18
C THR A 46 4.05 7.74 -2.40
N CYS A 47 3.33 7.60 -3.52
CA CYS A 47 3.90 7.10 -4.77
C CYS A 47 5.03 8.01 -5.28
N GLU A 48 4.85 9.34 -5.24
CA GLU A 48 5.89 10.31 -5.59
C GLU A 48 7.15 10.16 -4.71
N GLN A 49 6.97 10.09 -3.39
CA GLN A 49 8.07 9.91 -2.45
C GLN A 49 8.82 8.60 -2.74
N MET A 50 8.09 7.48 -2.82
CA MET A 50 8.68 6.18 -3.13
C MET A 50 9.45 6.20 -4.47
N TRP A 51 8.87 6.82 -5.50
CA TRP A 51 9.50 6.90 -6.81
C TRP A 51 10.79 7.74 -6.78
N THR A 52 10.75 8.88 -6.12
CA THR A 52 11.90 9.78 -5.96
C THR A 52 13.04 9.10 -5.20
N ASP A 53 12.72 8.34 -4.15
CA ASP A 53 13.74 7.60 -3.40
C ASP A 53 14.31 6.46 -4.24
N LEU A 54 13.49 5.73 -4.99
CA LEU A 54 13.96 4.69 -5.90
C LEU A 54 14.84 5.25 -7.02
N ILE A 55 14.58 6.46 -7.52
CA ILE A 55 15.47 7.17 -8.45
C ILE A 55 16.81 7.47 -7.76
N SER A 56 16.77 8.03 -6.56
CA SER A 56 17.98 8.37 -5.78
C SER A 56 18.85 7.15 -5.47
N MET A 57 18.22 5.98 -5.26
CA MET A 57 18.91 4.69 -5.06
C MET A 57 19.43 4.06 -6.36
N GLY A 58 19.15 4.65 -7.53
CA GLY A 58 19.53 4.10 -8.84
C GLY A 58 18.72 2.87 -9.28
N GLU A 59 17.58 2.59 -8.63
CA GLU A 59 16.73 1.44 -8.91
C GLU A 59 15.76 1.68 -10.08
N VAL A 60 15.55 2.94 -10.46
CA VAL A 60 14.71 3.34 -11.59
C VAL A 60 15.59 3.62 -12.81
N ASN A 61 15.28 2.98 -13.94
CA ASN A 61 15.96 3.20 -15.21
C ASN A 61 14.98 3.79 -16.24
N LYS A 62 15.46 4.10 -17.45
CA LYS A 62 14.60 4.65 -18.53
C LYS A 62 13.42 3.78 -18.96
N LYS A 63 13.49 2.46 -18.73
CA LYS A 63 12.42 1.53 -19.08
C LYS A 63 11.38 1.40 -17.96
N SER A 64 11.69 1.93 -16.78
CA SER A 64 10.77 1.96 -15.66
C SER A 64 9.62 2.91 -15.97
N LYS A 65 8.39 2.43 -15.76
CA LYS A 65 7.17 3.23 -15.85
C LYS A 65 6.46 3.24 -14.49
N PRO A 66 5.74 4.31 -14.14
CA PRO A 66 4.89 4.35 -12.94
C PRO A 66 3.95 3.14 -12.81
N MET A 67 3.47 2.61 -13.94
CA MET A 67 2.65 1.40 -13.98
C MET A 67 3.30 0.20 -13.28
N HIS A 68 4.62 0.03 -13.39
CA HIS A 68 5.31 -1.09 -12.75
C HIS A 68 5.31 -0.96 -11.22
N LEU A 69 5.38 0.27 -10.69
CA LEU A 69 5.19 0.53 -9.27
C LEU A 69 3.76 0.19 -8.84
N PHE A 70 2.75 0.61 -9.61
CA PHE A 70 1.35 0.33 -9.32
C PHE A 70 1.00 -1.15 -9.31
N ILE A 71 1.59 -1.94 -10.21
CA ILE A 71 1.41 -3.41 -10.21
C ILE A 71 1.87 -3.99 -8.88
N ALA A 72 3.06 -3.61 -8.40
CA ALA A 72 3.58 -4.11 -7.13
C ALA A 72 2.78 -3.60 -5.93
N LEU A 73 2.39 -2.32 -5.91
CA LEU A 73 1.58 -1.76 -4.83
C LEU A 73 0.21 -2.43 -4.72
N ARG A 74 -0.48 -2.61 -5.84
CA ARG A 74 -1.77 -3.30 -5.87
C ARG A 74 -1.64 -4.77 -5.45
N PHE A 75 -0.61 -5.46 -5.95
CA PHE A 75 -0.32 -6.83 -5.52
C PHE A 75 -0.13 -6.92 -4.01
N LEU A 76 0.68 -6.03 -3.40
CA LEU A 76 0.90 -6.01 -1.95
C LEU A 76 -0.36 -5.62 -1.16
N TYR A 77 -1.20 -4.77 -1.71
CA TYR A 77 -2.40 -4.26 -1.02
C TYR A 77 -3.60 -5.23 -1.09
N LYS A 78 -3.86 -5.81 -2.26
CA LYS A 78 -5.04 -6.68 -2.49
C LYS A 78 -4.70 -8.17 -2.50
N ASN A 79 -3.43 -8.54 -2.60
CA ASN A 79 -2.98 -9.92 -2.86
C ASN A 79 -3.65 -10.52 -4.11
N ASP A 80 -3.89 -9.66 -5.12
CA ASP A 80 -4.49 -10.04 -6.40
C ASP A 80 -3.65 -11.12 -7.10
N THR A 81 -4.32 -12.06 -7.77
CA THR A 81 -3.64 -13.06 -8.59
C THR A 81 -3.06 -12.40 -9.85
N GLU A 82 -2.17 -13.11 -10.57
CA GLU A 82 -1.62 -12.59 -11.82
C GLU A 82 -2.72 -12.33 -12.86
N LEU A 83 -3.79 -13.14 -12.90
CA LEU A 83 -4.93 -12.93 -13.79
C LEU A 83 -5.73 -11.67 -13.44
N ASP A 84 -5.91 -11.40 -12.15
CA ASP A 84 -6.58 -10.19 -11.68
C ASP A 84 -5.76 -8.94 -12.06
N LEU A 85 -4.44 -8.99 -11.86
CA LEU A 85 -3.53 -7.92 -12.26
C LEU A 85 -3.51 -7.72 -13.77
N MET A 86 -3.46 -8.79 -14.56
CA MET A 86 -3.54 -8.73 -16.03
C MET A 86 -4.82 -8.02 -16.49
N SER A 87 -5.95 -8.40 -15.90
CA SER A 87 -7.26 -7.83 -16.21
C SER A 87 -7.34 -6.35 -15.83
N PHE A 88 -6.87 -6.01 -14.63
CA PHE A 88 -6.89 -4.65 -14.11
C PHE A 88 -6.00 -3.69 -14.92
N PHE A 89 -4.76 -4.10 -15.22
CA PHE A 89 -3.80 -3.27 -15.96
C PHE A 89 -3.90 -3.45 -17.49
N LYS A 90 -4.82 -4.27 -17.98
CA LYS A 90 -5.02 -4.59 -19.41
C LYS A 90 -3.74 -5.11 -20.08
N ILE A 91 -2.98 -5.96 -19.38
CA ILE A 91 -1.73 -6.57 -19.87
C ILE A 91 -1.99 -8.01 -20.29
N GLY A 92 -1.77 -8.34 -21.56
CA GLY A 92 -2.08 -9.66 -22.12
C GLY A 92 -1.06 -10.78 -21.83
N SER A 93 -0.02 -10.53 -21.04
CA SER A 93 1.04 -11.51 -20.73
C SER A 93 1.27 -11.66 -19.23
N ASP A 94 1.09 -12.88 -18.73
CA ASP A 94 1.35 -13.29 -17.35
C ASP A 94 2.82 -13.08 -16.96
N ASN A 95 3.74 -13.51 -17.83
CA ASN A 95 5.18 -13.37 -17.64
C ASN A 95 5.59 -11.91 -17.50
N THR A 96 4.91 -11.00 -18.21
CA THR A 96 5.17 -9.57 -18.13
C THR A 96 4.70 -9.01 -16.78
N ILE A 97 3.50 -9.35 -16.34
CA ILE A 97 2.98 -8.97 -15.01
C ILE A 97 3.89 -9.51 -13.91
N ARG A 98 4.19 -10.81 -13.92
CA ARG A 98 5.03 -11.48 -12.92
C ARG A 98 6.40 -10.81 -12.83
N LYS A 99 7.04 -10.56 -13.98
CA LYS A 99 8.35 -9.91 -14.04
C LYS A 99 8.34 -8.53 -13.39
N TRP A 100 7.38 -7.68 -13.74
CA TRP A 100 7.33 -6.31 -13.22
C TRP A 100 6.88 -6.25 -11.77
N CYS A 101 5.90 -7.05 -11.40
CA CYS A 101 5.43 -7.21 -10.02
C CYS A 101 6.60 -7.54 -9.10
N TRP A 102 7.27 -8.68 -9.32
CA TRP A 102 8.37 -9.12 -8.47
C TRP A 102 9.59 -8.20 -8.54
N SER A 103 9.87 -7.60 -9.70
CA SER A 103 10.95 -6.63 -9.82
C SER A 103 10.72 -5.42 -8.92
N TYR A 104 9.50 -4.88 -8.87
CA TYR A 104 9.18 -3.73 -8.04
C TYR A 104 8.94 -4.07 -6.58
N VAL A 105 8.40 -5.25 -6.25
CA VAL A 105 8.34 -5.74 -4.86
C VAL A 105 9.74 -5.77 -4.23
N LYS A 106 10.75 -6.29 -4.95
CA LYS A 106 12.15 -6.31 -4.45
C LYS A 106 12.72 -4.90 -4.27
N LYS A 107 12.39 -3.96 -5.16
CA LYS A 107 12.81 -2.56 -5.04
C LYS A 107 12.17 -1.87 -3.85
N ILE A 108 10.88 -2.07 -3.64
CA ILE A 108 10.15 -1.59 -2.46
C ILE A 108 10.76 -2.18 -1.19
N GLN A 109 11.07 -3.48 -1.17
CA GLN A 109 11.75 -4.11 -0.03
C GLN A 109 13.11 -3.47 0.26
N LYS A 110 13.92 -3.17 -0.77
CA LYS A 110 15.21 -2.48 -0.61
C LYS A 110 15.04 -1.06 -0.08
N LEU A 111 14.03 -0.33 -0.59
CA LEU A 111 13.68 1.00 -0.11
C LEU A 111 13.29 0.96 1.38
N LEU A 112 12.46 0.01 1.78
CA LEU A 112 12.04 -0.17 3.17
C LEU A 112 13.23 -0.48 4.08
N LYS A 113 14.16 -1.36 3.67
CA LYS A 113 15.38 -1.62 4.46
C LYS A 113 16.23 -0.38 4.71
N GLY A 114 16.22 0.60 3.81
CA GLY A 114 16.93 1.87 4.01
C GLY A 114 16.17 2.91 4.84
N LYS A 115 14.87 2.69 5.07
CA LYS A 115 13.99 3.58 5.84
C LYS A 115 13.57 3.01 7.19
N MET A 116 13.69 1.70 7.38
CA MET A 116 13.45 1.05 8.65
C MET A 116 14.67 1.27 9.53
N LEU A 117 14.42 1.80 10.72
CA LEU A 117 15.37 1.79 11.82
C LEU A 117 15.74 0.33 12.15
N THR A 118 16.96 0.10 12.64
CA THR A 118 17.24 -1.18 13.27
C THR A 118 16.40 -1.32 14.54
N TRP A 119 16.24 -2.55 15.03
CA TRP A 119 15.49 -2.77 16.26
C TRP A 119 16.06 -1.96 17.42
N GLU A 120 17.38 -1.85 17.50
CA GLU A 120 18.09 -1.08 18.52
C GLU A 120 17.86 0.44 18.39
N GLU A 121 17.68 0.95 17.18
CA GLU A 121 17.37 2.36 16.93
C GLU A 121 15.88 2.69 17.16
N ALA A 122 14.99 1.70 17.01
CA ALA A 122 13.56 1.83 17.28
C ALA A 122 13.22 1.63 18.78
N ASP A 123 14.04 0.86 19.50
CA ASP A 123 13.89 0.47 20.91
C ASP A 123 14.48 1.52 21.87
N ASP A 124 14.15 2.81 21.70
CA ASP A 124 14.53 3.90 22.63
C ASP A 124 13.83 3.75 24.00
N GLY A 125 14.08 2.64 24.70
CA GLY A 125 13.41 2.23 25.92
C GLY A 125 11.94 1.81 25.76
N MET A 126 11.48 1.57 24.53
CA MET A 126 10.07 1.28 24.23
C MET A 126 9.79 -0.23 24.19
N ILE A 127 9.09 -0.74 25.20
CA ILE A 127 8.63 -2.14 25.20
C ILE A 127 7.50 -2.30 24.16
N PHE A 128 7.83 -2.79 22.96
CA PHE A 128 6.85 -3.17 21.95
C PHE A 128 6.26 -4.56 22.25
N PHE A 129 5.05 -4.61 22.82
CA PHE A 129 4.25 -5.84 22.87
C PHE A 129 3.49 -6.03 21.55
N LEU A 130 4.05 -6.83 20.65
CA LEU A 130 3.39 -7.26 19.40
C LEU A 130 3.25 -8.78 19.41
N THR A 131 2.01 -9.27 19.36
CA THR A 131 1.71 -10.69 19.15
C THR A 131 1.82 -11.02 17.66
N VAL A 132 2.53 -12.10 17.34
CA VAL A 132 2.90 -12.49 15.96
C VAL A 132 1.69 -12.98 15.13
N ASP A 133 0.50 -13.09 15.72
CA ASP A 133 -0.71 -13.57 15.03
C ASP A 133 -1.75 -12.48 14.71
N GLY A 134 -1.50 -11.21 15.06
CA GLY A 134 -2.46 -10.12 14.80
C GLY A 134 -3.76 -10.22 15.60
N THR A 135 -3.85 -11.14 16.56
CA THR A 135 -4.95 -11.17 17.52
C THR A 135 -4.63 -10.16 18.61
N HIS A 136 -5.47 -9.12 18.73
CA HIS A 136 -5.42 -8.22 19.87
C HIS A 136 -5.71 -9.04 21.13
N CYS A 137 -4.68 -9.32 21.94
CA CYS A 137 -4.92 -9.76 23.31
C CYS A 137 -5.54 -8.57 24.06
N PRO A 138 -6.71 -8.75 24.71
CA PRO A 138 -7.31 -7.66 25.48
C PRO A 138 -6.36 -7.31 26.62
N ILE A 139 -5.78 -6.10 26.57
CA ILE A 139 -4.82 -5.58 27.54
C ILE A 139 -5.49 -5.39 28.92
N GLU A 140 -6.82 -5.41 28.99
CA GLU A 140 -7.60 -5.16 30.21
C GLU A 140 -8.92 -5.96 30.28
N GLU A 141 -8.91 -7.29 30.17
CA GLU A 141 -10.11 -8.06 30.53
C GLU A 141 -10.15 -8.32 32.05
N PRO A 142 -11.04 -7.67 32.83
CA PRO A 142 -11.09 -7.87 34.27
C PRO A 142 -11.46 -9.32 34.62
N ARG A 143 -10.85 -9.85 35.70
CA ARG A 143 -11.16 -11.17 36.26
C ARG A 143 -11.88 -11.01 37.62
N PRO A 144 -12.96 -11.77 37.89
CA PRO A 144 -13.52 -12.83 37.06
C PRO A 144 -14.23 -12.29 35.80
N PHE A 145 -14.20 -13.10 34.73
CA PHE A 145 -14.65 -12.77 33.39
C PHE A 145 -16.05 -12.14 33.37
N SER A 146 -16.20 -11.02 32.66
CA SER A 146 -17.47 -10.30 32.50
C SER A 146 -17.87 -10.20 31.04
N LYS A 147 -19.07 -10.71 30.75
CA LYS A 147 -19.69 -10.73 29.42
C LYS A 147 -20.00 -9.34 28.84
N ILE A 148 -19.93 -8.30 29.67
CA ILE A 148 -20.23 -6.90 29.30
C ILE A 148 -19.03 -6.26 28.58
N TRP A 149 -17.82 -6.75 28.87
CA TRP A 149 -16.56 -6.22 28.32
C TRP A 149 -15.98 -7.10 27.21
N SER A 150 -16.70 -8.15 26.81
CA SER A 150 -16.29 -9.04 25.71
C SER A 150 -16.67 -8.43 24.36
N SER A 151 -15.70 -8.28 23.46
CA SER A 151 -15.96 -7.71 22.12
C SER A 151 -16.92 -8.58 21.29
N HIS A 152 -17.82 -7.94 20.53
CA HIS A 152 -18.82 -8.62 19.68
C HIS A 152 -18.27 -9.46 18.53
N LYS A 153 -16.96 -9.44 18.26
CA LYS A 153 -16.40 -10.39 17.29
C LYS A 153 -16.58 -11.85 17.72
N PHE A 154 -16.92 -12.09 19.00
CA PHE A 154 -17.28 -13.40 19.56
C PHE A 154 -18.62 -13.42 20.35
N GLY A 155 -19.58 -12.52 20.10
CA GLY A 155 -21.00 -12.72 20.49
C GLY A 155 -21.62 -11.91 21.65
N GLY A 156 -21.65 -10.58 21.57
CA GLY A 156 -22.65 -9.67 22.17
C GLY A 156 -22.54 -8.20 21.69
N ASP A 157 -23.67 -7.55 21.35
CA ASP A 157 -23.89 -6.33 20.53
C ASP A 157 -22.76 -5.30 20.29
N ALA A 158 -22.56 -5.00 19.00
CA ALA A 158 -21.63 -4.05 18.43
C ALA A 158 -22.45 -2.87 17.99
N ALA A 159 -22.16 -1.71 18.56
CA ALA A 159 -21.79 -0.54 17.80
C ALA A 159 -21.53 0.58 18.80
N LEU A 160 -20.50 1.37 18.52
CA LEU A 160 -20.40 2.73 19.01
C LEU A 160 -21.72 3.47 18.73
N ASN A 161 -22.31 4.05 19.76
CA ASN A 161 -23.10 5.26 19.60
C ASN A 161 -22.57 6.29 20.61
N TYR A 162 -21.65 7.11 20.07
CA TYR A 162 -21.00 8.30 20.64
C TYR A 162 -20.04 8.05 21.81
#